data_AF-A0A0P1BNW5-F1
#
_entry.id   AF-A0A0P1BNW5-F1
#
_cell.length_a   1.000
_cell.length_b   1.000
_cell.length_c   1.000
_cell.angle_alpha   90.00
_cell.angle_beta   90.00
_cell.angle_gamma   90.00
#
_symmetry.space_group_name_H-M   'P 1'
#
loop_
_entity.id
_entity.type
_entity.pdbx_description
1 polymer ?
#
loop_
_entity_poly.entity_id
_entity_poly.type
_entity_poly.pdbx_seq_one_letter_code
_entity_poly.pdbx_strand_id
1 'polypeptide(L)'
;MSALPPPPPALPLPLQLLSHLLSQTAYLNKTLSQPISSSFYPFTWLSTLHALRTSLAFRALAGWARARAGAGRSEDEGLGMQNGERRGEGQKRQRRRPGPGWMQDTVGFLIMAWGGSFAVAYLNNTVPTQLLFISAPLNYLSAHLVLQSLLCFAPAPNAALLDTCLFVLDGAMRAQAVSLGVTLPSLHANPLVRTSLPFHILCGVLAATAGSQVAGMLGIFHHTWTLDAPPFVRAQSLLQVVDIFAAFLAAMSYGCIAHSHPSYTALHAAWWSKFAFVYADQQANEDEVAQSGNVRASPWPSKAEQVEMAKAAATIIIAICFAVRAFMIHWLPAATTTMTTRTLRRRSSGRTMTGTGTGTGTGTAATTRKDIASSAAAWQDDAQLVASSHSEKASASASSSATSTRKRNKNKKMN
;
A
#
# COMPACT_ATOMS: atom_id res chain seq x y z
N MET A 1 55.74 -2.69 29.12
CA MET A 1 55.13 -2.12 27.90
C MET A 1 54.15 -3.14 27.38
N SER A 2 52.86 -2.96 27.65
CA SER A 2 51.84 -3.89 27.13
C SER A 2 51.64 -3.60 25.65
N ALA A 3 51.81 -4.62 24.80
CA ALA A 3 51.54 -4.50 23.38
C ALA A 3 50.05 -4.14 23.18
N LEU A 4 49.77 -3.18 22.29
CA LEU A 4 48.40 -2.89 21.86
C LEU A 4 47.81 -4.16 21.24
N PRO A 5 46.59 -4.58 21.62
CA PRO A 5 45.96 -5.74 21.02
C PRO A 5 45.78 -5.53 19.51
N PRO A 6 45.90 -6.60 18.70
CA PRO A 6 45.67 -6.50 17.27
C PRO A 6 44.23 -6.03 16.98
N PRO A 7 43.99 -5.25 15.91
CA PRO A 7 42.64 -4.84 15.54
C PRO A 7 41.79 -6.06 15.19
N PRO A 8 40.47 -6.03 15.49
CA PRO A 8 39.58 -7.14 15.20
C PRO A 8 39.50 -7.41 13.68
N PRO A 9 39.36 -8.68 13.26
CA PRO A 9 39.29 -9.04 11.86
C PRO A 9 38.06 -8.42 11.19
N ALA A 10 38.27 -7.78 10.03
CA ALA A 10 37.19 -7.14 9.29
C ALA A 10 36.15 -8.16 8.82
N LEU A 11 34.86 -7.85 8.98
CA LEU A 11 33.77 -8.69 8.48
C LEU A 11 33.78 -8.76 6.94
N PRO A 12 33.28 -9.84 6.33
CA PRO A 12 33.01 -9.88 4.89
C PRO A 12 32.17 -8.67 4.43
N LEU A 13 32.53 -8.07 3.29
CA LEU A 13 31.86 -6.88 2.74
C LEU A 13 30.31 -6.98 2.71
N PRO A 14 29.68 -8.12 2.34
CA PRO A 14 28.22 -8.22 2.35
C PRO A 14 27.61 -8.06 3.75
N LEU A 15 28.28 -8.56 4.79
CA LEU A 15 27.81 -8.45 6.17
C LEU A 15 28.01 -7.03 6.71
N GLN A 16 29.09 -6.35 6.32
CA GLN A 16 29.29 -4.94 6.64
C GLN A 16 28.19 -4.07 6.03
N LEU A 17 27.85 -4.30 4.75
CA LEU A 17 26.78 -3.57 4.07
C LEU A 17 25.42 -3.83 4.73
N LEU A 18 25.11 -5.09 5.04
CA LEU A 18 23.85 -5.44 5.71
C LEU A 18 23.74 -4.78 7.10
N SER A 19 24.80 -4.83 7.90
CA SER A 19 24.86 -4.17 9.21
C SER A 19 24.68 -2.65 9.08
N HIS A 20 25.33 -2.03 8.10
CA HIS A 20 25.16 -0.62 7.80
C HIS A 20 23.72 -0.29 7.41
N LEU A 21 23.11 -1.05 6.50
CA LEU A 21 21.72 -0.84 6.08
C LEU A 21 20.72 -1.01 7.24
N LEU A 22 20.91 -2.04 8.09
CA LEU A 22 20.07 -2.26 9.27
C LEU A 22 20.20 -1.12 10.27
N SER A 23 21.41 -0.64 10.56
CA SER A 23 21.63 0.45 11.50
C SER A 23 21.05 1.79 11.01
N GLN A 24 21.22 2.12 9.73
CA GLN A 24 20.62 3.32 9.13
C GLN A 24 19.08 3.25 9.14
N THR A 25 18.52 2.07 8.84
CA THR A 25 17.07 1.87 8.86
C THR A 25 16.50 1.90 10.28
N ALA A 26 17.21 1.34 11.27
CA ALA A 26 16.84 1.43 12.68
C ALA A 26 16.85 2.90 13.16
N TYR A 27 17.87 3.67 12.78
CA TYR A 27 17.94 5.09 13.06
C TYR A 27 16.76 5.87 12.46
N LEU A 28 16.40 5.58 11.21
CA LEU A 28 15.22 6.15 10.56
C LEU A 28 13.95 5.82 11.35
N ASN A 29 13.72 4.56 11.68
CA ASN A 29 12.53 4.13 12.44
C ASN A 29 12.43 4.80 13.81
N LYS A 30 13.58 4.91 14.52
CA LYS A 30 13.66 5.61 15.80
C LYS A 30 13.31 7.09 15.66
N THR A 31 13.80 7.74 14.61
CA THR A 31 13.52 9.15 14.30
C THR A 31 12.04 9.36 13.99
N LEU A 32 11.45 8.49 13.16
CA LEU A 32 10.03 8.54 12.81
C LEU A 32 9.11 8.28 14.03
N SER A 33 9.61 7.55 15.03
CA SER A 33 8.88 7.30 16.27
C SER A 33 8.88 8.49 17.24
N GLN A 34 9.69 9.52 16.99
CA GLN A 34 9.69 10.73 17.82
C GLN A 34 8.47 11.62 17.53
N PRO A 35 7.98 12.38 18.53
CA PRO A 35 6.95 13.39 18.31
C PRO A 35 7.44 14.48 17.35
N ILE A 36 6.53 15.02 16.52
CA ILE A 36 6.82 16.15 15.61
C ILE A 36 7.20 17.39 16.43
N SER A 37 6.43 17.67 17.48
CA SER A 37 6.73 18.72 18.45
C SER A 37 6.22 18.29 19.82
N SER A 38 7.06 18.37 20.85
CA SER A 38 6.65 18.04 22.22
C SER A 38 5.56 18.96 22.77
N SER A 39 5.44 20.19 22.24
CA SER A 39 4.53 21.21 22.77
C SER A 39 3.30 21.44 21.88
N PHE A 40 3.48 21.53 20.56
CA PHE A 40 2.41 21.98 19.65
C PHE A 40 1.69 20.84 18.94
N TYR A 41 2.38 19.74 18.66
CA TYR A 41 1.85 18.61 17.90
C TYR A 41 2.51 17.31 18.39
N PRO A 42 2.09 16.79 19.56
CA PRO A 42 2.74 15.69 20.27
C PRO A 42 2.43 14.32 19.65
N PHE A 43 2.24 14.28 18.33
CA PHE A 43 2.02 13.06 17.56
C PHE A 43 3.33 12.64 16.92
N THR A 44 3.55 11.34 16.80
CA THR A 44 4.76 10.83 16.16
C THR A 44 4.79 11.17 14.68
N TRP A 45 5.99 11.38 14.13
CA TRP A 45 6.17 11.54 12.68
C TRP A 45 5.54 10.38 11.92
N LEU A 46 5.76 9.14 12.37
CA LEU A 46 5.27 7.94 11.74
C LEU A 46 3.75 7.91 11.58
N SER A 47 3.01 8.21 12.66
CA SER A 47 1.54 8.19 12.63
C SER A 47 0.97 9.31 11.75
N THR A 48 1.59 10.48 11.78
CA THR A 48 1.19 11.64 10.97
C THR A 48 1.46 11.41 9.48
N LEU A 49 2.65 10.89 9.13
CA LEU A 49 3.02 10.56 7.76
C LEU A 49 2.14 9.44 7.21
N HIS A 50 1.78 8.45 8.04
CA HIS A 50 0.83 7.40 7.64
C HIS A 50 -0.56 7.97 7.35
N ALA A 51 -1.05 8.89 8.18
CA ALA A 51 -2.32 9.57 7.94
C ALA A 51 -2.30 10.38 6.63
N LEU A 52 -1.23 11.15 6.39
CA LEU A 52 -1.05 11.94 5.16
C LEU A 52 -0.98 11.04 3.92
N ARG A 53 -0.17 9.99 3.94
CA ARG A 53 -0.04 9.02 2.85
C ARG A 53 -1.36 8.31 2.57
N THR A 54 -2.02 7.81 3.62
CA THR A 54 -3.30 7.12 3.48
C THR A 54 -4.38 8.04 2.91
N SER A 55 -4.39 9.31 3.33
CA SER A 55 -5.30 10.32 2.78
C SER A 55 -5.06 10.59 1.29
N LEU A 56 -3.78 10.71 0.86
CA LEU A 56 -3.43 10.83 -0.56
C LEU A 56 -3.92 9.62 -1.36
N ALA A 57 -3.63 8.41 -0.88
CA ALA A 57 -4.04 7.18 -1.52
C ALA A 57 -5.58 7.07 -1.61
N PHE A 58 -6.28 7.36 -0.51
CA PHE A 58 -7.74 7.35 -0.45
C PHE A 58 -8.36 8.30 -1.48
N ARG A 59 -7.84 9.53 -1.58
CA ARG A 59 -8.33 10.52 -2.56
C ARG A 59 -8.06 10.12 -3.99
N ALA A 60 -6.89 9.54 -4.27
CA ALA A 60 -6.56 9.02 -5.60
C ALA A 60 -7.53 7.91 -6.02
N LEU A 61 -7.77 6.93 -5.13
CA LEU A 61 -8.71 5.83 -5.37
C LEU A 61 -10.15 6.31 -5.54
N ALA A 62 -10.61 7.23 -4.69
CA ALA A 62 -11.94 7.82 -4.80
C ALA A 62 -12.10 8.67 -6.08
N GLY A 63 -11.05 9.38 -6.49
CA GLY A 63 -11.01 10.12 -7.75
C GLY A 63 -11.17 9.21 -8.96
N TRP A 64 -10.42 8.10 -8.96
CA TRP A 64 -10.50 7.09 -10.02
C TRP A 64 -11.89 6.42 -10.08
N ALA A 65 -12.44 6.01 -8.94
CA ALA A 65 -13.77 5.41 -8.88
C ALA A 65 -14.86 6.33 -9.45
N ARG A 66 -14.77 7.65 -9.19
CA ARG A 66 -15.68 8.65 -9.76
C ARG A 66 -15.50 8.83 -11.27
N ALA A 67 -14.25 8.84 -11.76
CA ALA A 67 -13.98 8.95 -13.19
C ALA A 67 -14.60 7.78 -13.97
N ARG A 68 -14.47 6.56 -13.45
CA ARG A 68 -15.05 5.34 -14.06
C ARG A 68 -16.58 5.36 -14.06
N ALA A 69 -17.20 5.78 -12.96
CA ALA A 69 -18.66 5.93 -12.90
C ALA A 69 -19.20 6.98 -13.90
N GLY A 70 -18.39 7.99 -14.23
CA GLY A 70 -18.72 8.96 -15.28
C GLY A 70 -18.64 8.39 -16.70
N ALA A 71 -17.62 7.58 -16.98
CA ALA A 71 -17.37 7.01 -18.31
C ALA A 71 -18.46 6.01 -18.75
N GLY A 72 -18.91 5.13 -17.85
CA GLY A 72 -19.95 4.14 -18.19
C GLY A 72 -21.29 4.77 -18.59
N ARG A 73 -21.59 5.97 -18.09
CA ARG A 73 -22.86 6.65 -18.40
C ARG A 73 -22.88 7.27 -19.80
N SER A 74 -21.74 7.69 -20.32
CA SER A 74 -21.68 8.25 -21.68
C SER A 74 -21.94 7.22 -22.77
N GLU A 75 -21.62 5.94 -22.52
CA GLU A 75 -21.88 4.86 -23.48
C GLU A 75 -23.38 4.55 -23.58
N ASP A 76 -24.07 4.47 -22.45
CA ASP A 76 -25.52 4.24 -22.40
C ASP A 76 -26.32 5.40 -23.03
N GLU A 77 -25.90 6.64 -22.82
CA GLU A 77 -26.57 7.81 -23.44
C GLU A 77 -26.32 7.89 -24.97
N GLY A 78 -25.21 7.34 -25.47
CA GLY A 78 -24.85 7.37 -26.89
C GLY A 78 -25.69 6.44 -27.77
N LEU A 79 -26.20 5.34 -27.21
CA LEU A 79 -27.01 4.36 -27.96
C LEU A 79 -28.48 4.78 -28.14
N GLY A 80 -28.93 5.82 -27.43
CA GLY A 80 -30.32 6.32 -27.50
C GLY A 80 -30.57 7.50 -28.45
N MET A 81 -29.53 8.06 -29.08
CA MET A 81 -29.60 9.35 -29.79
C MET A 81 -29.81 9.27 -31.32
N GLN A 82 -30.21 8.12 -31.88
CA GLN A 82 -30.49 8.02 -33.32
C GLN A 82 -31.78 8.73 -33.79
N ASN A 83 -32.60 9.26 -32.89
CA ASN A 83 -33.76 10.07 -33.26
C ASN A 83 -33.42 11.56 -33.15
N GLY A 84 -33.17 12.18 -34.31
CA GLY A 84 -32.59 13.51 -34.51
C GLY A 84 -33.45 14.71 -34.11
N GLU A 85 -33.94 14.78 -32.88
CA GLU A 85 -34.55 16.01 -32.35
C GLU A 85 -33.53 16.93 -31.69
N ARG A 86 -33.46 18.15 -32.22
CA ARG A 86 -32.60 19.27 -31.85
C ARG A 86 -32.59 19.56 -30.35
N ARG A 87 -31.63 19.00 -29.62
CA ARG A 87 -31.28 19.44 -28.25
C ARG A 87 -30.33 20.63 -28.28
N GLY A 88 -30.89 21.80 -28.59
CA GLY A 88 -30.28 23.07 -28.22
C GLY A 88 -30.34 23.26 -26.70
N GLU A 89 -29.26 23.76 -26.12
CA GLU A 89 -29.21 24.44 -24.80
C GLU A 89 -29.31 23.61 -23.50
N GLY A 90 -29.85 22.39 -23.48
CA GLY A 90 -29.98 21.59 -22.25
C GLY A 90 -28.66 21.02 -21.68
N GLN A 91 -27.58 21.00 -22.46
CA GLN A 91 -26.35 20.28 -22.14
C GLN A 91 -25.40 21.04 -21.17
N LYS A 92 -25.62 22.33 -20.94
CA LYS A 92 -24.77 23.15 -20.03
C LYS A 92 -25.06 22.96 -18.53
N ARG A 93 -26.08 22.17 -18.18
CA ARG A 93 -26.43 21.85 -16.78
C ARG A 93 -26.35 20.36 -16.48
N GLN A 94 -25.35 19.66 -17.03
CA GLN A 94 -24.89 18.42 -16.43
C GLN A 94 -24.29 18.78 -15.06
N ARG A 95 -25.19 18.97 -14.09
CA ARG A 95 -24.90 19.31 -12.70
C ARG A 95 -23.92 18.26 -12.22
N ARG A 96 -22.69 18.68 -11.95
CA ARG A 96 -21.70 17.89 -11.23
C ARG A 96 -22.46 17.28 -10.05
N ARG A 97 -22.66 15.96 -10.08
CA ARG A 97 -23.28 15.29 -8.94
C ARG A 97 -22.45 15.68 -7.72
N PRO A 98 -23.08 16.13 -6.63
CA PRO A 98 -22.34 16.46 -5.42
C PRO A 98 -21.47 15.25 -5.06
N GLY A 99 -20.23 15.53 -4.66
CA GLY A 99 -19.29 14.51 -4.16
C GLY A 99 -19.92 13.67 -3.03
N PRO A 100 -19.30 12.56 -2.62
CA PRO A 100 -19.68 11.92 -1.37
C PRO A 100 -19.69 12.98 -0.26
N GLY A 101 -20.63 12.88 0.67
CA GLY A 101 -20.69 13.81 1.79
C GLY A 101 -19.36 13.82 2.55
N TRP A 102 -18.96 14.96 3.10
CA TRP A 102 -17.69 15.11 3.82
C TRP A 102 -17.52 14.07 4.93
N MET A 103 -18.62 13.69 5.60
CA MET A 103 -18.62 12.67 6.65
C MET A 103 -18.32 11.28 6.09
N GLN A 104 -18.90 10.93 4.94
CA GLN A 104 -18.63 9.66 4.26
C GLN A 104 -17.16 9.58 3.79
N ASP A 105 -16.61 10.67 3.26
CA ASP A 105 -15.21 10.78 2.86
C ASP A 105 -14.28 10.57 4.07
N THR A 106 -14.59 11.24 5.19
CA THR A 106 -13.83 11.15 6.44
C THR A 106 -13.88 9.75 7.04
N VAL A 107 -15.06 9.13 7.14
CA VAL A 107 -15.20 7.78 7.69
C VAL A 107 -14.52 6.76 6.76
N GLY A 108 -14.63 6.91 5.45
CA GLY A 108 -13.90 6.07 4.49
C GLY A 108 -12.39 6.15 4.70
N PHE A 109 -11.83 7.35 4.80
CA PHE A 109 -10.43 7.56 5.13
C PHE A 109 -10.02 6.85 6.43
N LEU A 110 -10.79 7.02 7.51
CA LEU A 110 -10.49 6.38 8.80
C LEU A 110 -10.55 4.85 8.74
N ILE A 111 -11.52 4.27 8.01
CA ILE A 111 -11.59 2.82 7.77
C ILE A 111 -10.31 2.33 7.09
N MET A 112 -9.86 3.02 6.04
CA MET A 112 -8.64 2.66 5.32
C MET A 112 -7.40 2.81 6.21
N ALA A 113 -7.35 3.85 7.03
CA ALA A 113 -6.22 4.16 7.91
C ALA A 113 -6.09 3.22 9.11
N TRP A 114 -7.21 2.82 9.72
CA TRP A 114 -7.25 2.08 11.00
C TRP A 114 -7.73 0.63 10.88
N GLY A 115 -8.18 0.19 9.70
CA GLY A 115 -8.75 -1.15 9.54
C GLY A 115 -7.80 -2.28 9.96
N GLY A 116 -6.47 -2.08 9.81
CA GLY A 116 -5.44 -3.00 10.33
C GLY A 116 -5.52 -3.21 11.84
N SER A 117 -5.48 -2.12 12.61
CA SER A 117 -5.58 -2.18 14.07
C SER A 117 -6.94 -2.64 14.56
N PHE A 118 -8.03 -2.29 13.87
CA PHE A 118 -9.38 -2.77 14.24
C PHE A 118 -9.51 -4.28 14.03
N ALA A 119 -9.01 -4.82 12.92
CA ALA A 119 -9.01 -6.25 12.67
C ALA A 119 -8.20 -7.01 13.72
N VAL A 120 -7.01 -6.50 14.07
CA VAL A 120 -6.16 -7.12 15.10
C VAL A 120 -6.79 -7.03 16.48
N ALA A 121 -7.36 -5.88 16.86
CA ALA A 121 -8.04 -5.70 18.13
C ALA A 121 -9.25 -6.64 18.27
N TYR A 122 -10.05 -6.78 17.20
CA TYR A 122 -11.17 -7.71 17.12
C TYR A 122 -10.73 -9.16 17.34
N LEU A 123 -9.69 -9.62 16.64
CA LEU A 123 -9.16 -10.97 16.80
C LEU A 123 -8.57 -11.23 18.19
N ASN A 124 -8.01 -10.20 18.83
CA ASN A 124 -7.47 -10.29 20.19
C ASN A 124 -8.53 -10.07 21.28
N ASN A 125 -9.81 -9.86 20.91
CA ASN A 125 -10.88 -9.49 21.84
C ASN A 125 -10.50 -8.29 22.74
N THR A 126 -9.90 -7.27 22.13
CA THR A 126 -9.48 -6.02 22.79
C THR A 126 -10.15 -4.82 22.14
N VAL A 127 -10.26 -3.72 22.87
CA VAL A 127 -10.78 -2.45 22.33
C VAL A 127 -9.69 -1.79 21.47
N PRO A 128 -9.99 -1.38 20.21
CA PRO A 128 -9.02 -0.64 19.39
C PRO A 128 -8.50 0.60 20.11
N THR A 129 -7.19 0.74 20.23
CA THR A 129 -6.57 1.84 21.00
C THR A 129 -6.91 3.21 20.44
N GLN A 130 -7.22 3.32 19.15
CA GLN A 130 -7.67 4.56 18.51
C GLN A 130 -9.01 5.08 19.05
N LEU A 131 -9.84 4.20 19.61
CA LEU A 131 -11.11 4.57 20.24
C LEU A 131 -10.94 4.95 21.72
N LEU A 132 -9.83 4.56 22.34
CA LEU A 132 -9.55 4.84 23.75
C LEU A 132 -8.98 6.25 23.96
N PHE A 133 -8.35 6.82 22.94
CA PHE A 133 -7.66 8.12 23.04
C PHE A 133 -8.07 9.06 21.92
N ILE A 134 -8.53 10.27 22.28
CA ILE A 134 -8.87 11.35 21.35
C ILE A 134 -7.68 11.81 20.50
N SER A 135 -6.45 11.52 20.94
CA SER A 135 -5.21 11.85 20.23
C SER A 135 -5.15 11.21 18.84
N ALA A 136 -5.60 9.96 18.70
CA ALA A 136 -5.59 9.24 17.43
C ALA A 136 -6.52 9.89 16.38
N PRO A 137 -7.84 10.10 16.62
CA PRO A 137 -8.70 10.80 15.67
C PRO A 137 -8.20 12.23 15.42
N LEU A 138 -7.73 12.95 16.45
CA LEU A 138 -7.24 14.31 16.25
C LEU A 138 -6.11 14.35 15.22
N ASN A 139 -5.08 13.51 15.37
CA ASN A 139 -3.94 13.44 14.44
C ASN A 139 -4.37 13.08 13.01
N TYR A 140 -5.21 12.04 12.85
CA TYR A 140 -5.59 11.56 11.52
C TYR A 140 -6.52 12.54 10.81
N LEU A 141 -7.49 13.10 11.54
CA LEU A 141 -8.43 14.07 10.98
C LEU A 141 -7.73 15.39 10.65
N SER A 142 -6.85 15.90 11.51
CA SER A 142 -6.08 17.12 11.21
C SER A 142 -5.21 16.91 9.96
N ALA A 143 -4.48 15.80 9.88
CA ALA A 143 -3.65 15.48 8.71
C ALA A 143 -4.50 15.39 7.43
N HIS A 144 -5.66 14.74 7.49
CA HIS A 144 -6.58 14.60 6.36
C HIS A 144 -7.14 15.95 5.90
N LEU A 145 -7.63 16.79 6.82
CA LEU A 145 -8.23 18.10 6.54
C LEU A 145 -7.18 19.11 6.03
N VAL A 146 -5.99 19.13 6.63
CA VAL A 146 -4.88 19.97 6.16
C VAL A 146 -4.50 19.60 4.74
N LEU A 147 -4.33 18.30 4.47
CA LEU A 147 -4.01 17.83 3.13
C LEU A 147 -5.12 18.14 2.13
N GLN A 148 -6.39 17.96 2.50
CA GLN A 148 -7.53 18.35 1.67
C GLN A 148 -7.49 19.84 1.31
N SER A 149 -7.18 20.69 2.29
CA SER A 149 -7.07 22.14 2.10
C SER A 149 -5.92 22.49 1.16
N LEU A 150 -4.75 21.86 1.34
CA LEU A 150 -3.60 22.04 0.43
C LEU A 150 -3.92 21.63 -1.01
N LEU A 151 -4.66 20.53 -1.18
CA LEU A 151 -5.09 20.05 -2.50
C LEU A 151 -6.17 20.91 -3.17
N CYS A 152 -6.73 21.90 -2.48
CA CYS A 152 -7.54 22.95 -3.10
C CYS A 152 -6.67 23.97 -3.85
N PHE A 153 -5.41 24.13 -3.44
CA PHE A 153 -4.49 25.12 -4.02
C PHE A 153 -3.50 24.49 -5.02
N ALA A 154 -3.21 23.20 -4.88
CA ALA A 154 -2.30 22.47 -5.76
C ALA A 154 -2.91 21.15 -6.24
N PRO A 155 -2.60 20.70 -7.47
CA PRO A 155 -3.00 19.37 -7.91
C PRO A 155 -2.36 18.30 -7.03
N ALA A 156 -3.03 17.15 -6.92
CA ALA A 156 -2.45 16.01 -6.21
C ALA A 156 -1.13 15.59 -6.86
N PRO A 157 -0.10 15.25 -6.05
CA PRO A 157 1.16 14.74 -6.57
C PRO A 157 0.93 13.45 -7.37
N ASN A 158 1.81 13.19 -8.35
CA ASN A 158 1.75 11.99 -9.15
C ASN A 158 1.95 10.75 -8.24
N ALA A 159 1.00 9.81 -8.28
CA ALA A 159 1.04 8.57 -7.52
C ALA A 159 2.30 7.74 -7.82
N ALA A 160 2.74 7.70 -9.08
CA ALA A 160 3.96 7.00 -9.48
C ALA A 160 5.20 7.54 -8.77
N LEU A 161 5.31 8.87 -8.68
CA LEU A 161 6.41 9.54 -7.99
C LEU A 161 6.35 9.26 -6.49
N LEU A 162 5.18 9.35 -5.87
CA LEU A 162 5.04 9.04 -4.44
C LEU A 162 5.44 7.61 -4.12
N ASP A 163 4.96 6.62 -4.89
CA ASP A 163 5.27 5.21 -4.66
C ASP A 163 6.77 4.92 -4.87
N THR A 164 7.40 5.59 -5.84
CA THR A 164 8.82 5.40 -6.17
C THR A 164 9.75 6.14 -5.20
N CYS A 165 9.34 7.29 -4.65
CA CYS A 165 10.19 8.07 -3.75
C CYS A 165 9.98 7.72 -2.27
N LEU A 166 8.81 7.19 -1.88
CA LEU A 166 8.44 6.97 -0.48
C LEU A 166 8.36 5.49 -0.08
N PHE A 167 8.86 4.56 -0.90
CA PHE A 167 8.77 3.12 -0.59
C PHE A 167 9.47 2.74 0.73
N VAL A 168 10.57 3.40 1.10
CA VAL A 168 11.26 3.17 2.39
C VAL A 168 10.39 3.65 3.55
N LEU A 169 9.78 4.82 3.41
CA LEU A 169 8.89 5.38 4.42
C LEU A 169 7.64 4.49 4.60
N ASP A 170 7.08 3.97 3.52
CA ASP A 170 6.00 2.98 3.56
C ASP A 170 6.41 1.70 4.26
N GLY A 171 7.62 1.22 3.95
CA GLY A 171 8.23 0.09 4.63
C GLY A 171 8.26 0.32 6.14
N ALA A 172 8.71 1.49 6.59
CA ALA A 172 8.81 1.84 8.00
C ALA A 172 7.44 1.87 8.70
N MET A 173 6.45 2.53 8.09
CA MET A 173 5.08 2.62 8.63
C MET A 173 4.43 1.25 8.77
N ARG A 174 4.57 0.39 7.75
CA ARG A 174 4.03 -0.97 7.79
C ARG A 174 4.83 -1.89 8.71
N ALA A 175 6.15 -1.76 8.79
CA ALA A 175 6.97 -2.52 9.72
C ALA A 175 6.61 -2.23 11.18
N GLN A 176 6.29 -0.97 11.51
CA GLN A 176 5.77 -0.64 12.83
C GLN A 176 4.43 -1.34 13.08
N ALA A 177 3.50 -1.32 12.13
CA ALA A 177 2.23 -2.03 12.25
C ALA A 177 2.44 -3.54 12.45
N VAL A 178 3.34 -4.15 11.67
CA VAL A 178 3.76 -5.56 11.84
C VAL A 178 4.27 -5.80 13.26
N SER A 179 5.19 -4.95 13.76
CA SER A 179 5.78 -5.12 15.09
C SER A 179 4.73 -5.14 16.21
N LEU A 180 3.73 -4.25 16.12
CA LEU A 180 2.61 -4.20 17.07
C LEU A 180 1.69 -5.42 16.91
N GLY A 181 1.37 -5.80 15.67
CA GLY A 181 0.51 -6.96 15.39
C GLY A 181 1.13 -8.29 15.85
N VAL A 182 2.43 -8.48 15.67
CA VAL A 182 3.13 -9.70 16.09
C VAL A 182 3.28 -9.80 17.60
N THR A 183 3.38 -8.66 18.30
CA THR A 183 3.60 -8.65 19.76
C THR A 183 2.30 -8.71 20.56
N LEU A 184 1.20 -8.12 20.06
CA LEU A 184 -0.05 -8.02 20.81
C LEU A 184 -0.61 -9.37 21.31
N PRO A 185 -0.60 -10.47 20.53
CA PRO A 185 -1.14 -11.74 21.00
C PRO A 185 -0.44 -12.33 22.23
N SER A 186 0.79 -11.91 22.54
CA SER A 186 1.48 -12.32 23.77
C SER A 186 0.79 -11.83 25.05
N LEU A 187 -0.05 -10.80 24.94
CA LEU A 187 -0.84 -10.23 26.04
C LEU A 187 -2.25 -10.84 26.13
N HIS A 188 -2.58 -11.79 25.27
CA HIS A 188 -3.92 -12.37 25.20
C HIS A 188 -4.26 -13.22 26.44
N ALA A 189 -5.49 -13.12 26.95
CA ALA A 189 -5.91 -13.85 28.15
C ALA A 189 -5.80 -15.38 27.97
N ASN A 190 -6.26 -15.88 26.82
CA ASN A 190 -6.16 -17.31 26.47
C ASN A 190 -4.70 -17.72 26.18
N PRO A 191 -4.11 -18.67 26.95
CA PRO A 191 -2.74 -19.16 26.71
C PRO A 191 -2.55 -19.80 25.34
N LEU A 192 -3.56 -20.46 24.77
CA LEU A 192 -3.47 -21.09 23.45
C LEU A 192 -3.20 -20.06 22.34
N VAL A 193 -3.75 -18.85 22.51
CA VAL A 193 -3.54 -17.74 21.57
C VAL A 193 -2.12 -17.17 21.73
N ARG A 194 -1.65 -17.00 22.97
CA ARG A 194 -0.29 -16.52 23.30
C ARG A 194 0.81 -17.42 22.75
N THR A 195 0.55 -18.72 22.65
CA THR A 195 1.52 -19.72 22.15
C THR A 195 1.28 -20.11 20.69
N SER A 196 0.35 -19.44 20.00
CA SER A 196 0.01 -19.77 18.62
C SER A 196 0.84 -18.93 17.64
N LEU A 197 1.96 -19.50 17.19
CA LEU A 197 2.82 -18.88 16.17
C LEU A 197 2.03 -18.42 14.92
N PRO A 198 1.13 -19.24 14.32
CA PRO A 198 0.35 -18.78 13.17
C PRO A 198 -0.52 -17.57 13.48
N PHE A 199 -1.05 -17.46 14.71
CA PHE A 199 -1.88 -16.33 15.11
C PHE A 199 -1.07 -15.04 15.27
N HIS A 200 0.16 -15.11 15.79
CA HIS A 200 1.08 -13.97 15.82
C HIS A 200 1.41 -13.47 14.41
N ILE A 201 1.71 -14.39 13.48
CA ILE A 201 1.99 -14.03 12.08
C ILE A 201 0.75 -13.40 11.43
N LEU A 202 -0.43 -14.01 11.61
CA LEU A 202 -1.69 -13.49 11.09
C LEU A 202 -1.97 -12.07 11.59
N CYS A 203 -1.79 -11.80 12.89
CA CYS A 203 -1.97 -10.47 13.45
C CYS A 203 -0.97 -9.46 12.88
N GLY A 204 0.29 -9.86 12.67
CA GLY A 204 1.30 -9.03 12.00
C GLY A 204 0.89 -8.65 10.57
N VAL A 205 0.42 -9.64 9.79
CA VAL A 205 -0.05 -9.43 8.40
C VAL A 205 -1.26 -8.50 8.37
N LEU A 206 -2.27 -8.76 9.21
CA LEU A 206 -3.49 -7.97 9.26
C LEU A 206 -3.24 -6.54 9.72
N ALA A 207 -2.38 -6.33 10.72
CA ALA A 207 -2.01 -5.00 11.20
C ALA A 207 -1.52 -4.11 10.04
N ALA A 208 -0.73 -4.67 9.12
CA ALA A 208 -0.14 -3.94 8.02
C ALA A 208 -1.04 -3.83 6.78
N THR A 209 -2.00 -4.72 6.58
CA THR A 209 -2.72 -4.84 5.28
C THR A 209 -4.24 -4.73 5.36
N ALA A 210 -4.88 -5.00 6.50
CA ALA A 210 -6.34 -5.12 6.53
C ALA A 210 -7.07 -3.81 6.20
N GLY A 211 -6.45 -2.65 6.45
CA GLY A 211 -7.03 -1.34 6.12
C GLY A 211 -7.47 -1.19 4.67
N SER A 212 -6.56 -1.46 3.71
CA SER A 212 -6.88 -1.40 2.28
C SER A 212 -7.83 -2.51 1.84
N GLN A 213 -7.74 -3.69 2.46
CA GLN A 213 -8.61 -4.83 2.13
C GLN A 213 -10.06 -4.55 2.55
N VAL A 214 -10.28 -4.07 3.78
CA VAL A 214 -11.61 -3.69 4.30
C VAL A 214 -12.17 -2.49 3.52
N ALA A 215 -11.34 -1.50 3.21
CA ALA A 215 -11.74 -0.36 2.37
C ALA A 215 -12.25 -0.82 0.99
N GLY A 216 -11.51 -1.70 0.31
CA GLY A 216 -11.92 -2.25 -0.97
C GLY A 216 -13.17 -3.11 -0.87
N MET A 217 -13.27 -3.95 0.17
CA MET A 217 -14.42 -4.81 0.45
C MET A 217 -15.70 -3.99 0.69
N LEU A 218 -15.61 -2.85 1.37
CA LEU A 218 -16.76 -1.98 1.66
C LEU A 218 -17.07 -0.98 0.53
N GLY A 219 -16.28 -0.99 -0.55
CA GLY A 219 -16.48 -0.09 -1.69
C GLY A 219 -16.45 1.39 -1.27
N ILE A 220 -15.65 1.76 -0.27
CA ILE A 220 -15.71 3.08 0.38
C ILE A 220 -15.40 4.25 -0.55
N PHE A 221 -14.79 3.96 -1.69
CA PHE A 221 -14.39 4.92 -2.72
C PHE A 221 -15.57 5.32 -3.63
N HIS A 222 -16.67 4.58 -3.59
CA HIS A 222 -17.89 4.85 -4.34
C HIS A 222 -18.84 5.75 -3.52
N HIS A 223 -19.74 6.46 -4.22
CA HIS A 223 -20.79 7.26 -3.57
C HIS A 223 -21.75 6.42 -2.74
N THR A 224 -22.04 5.20 -3.19
CA THR A 224 -22.81 4.21 -2.45
C THR A 224 -21.85 3.11 -2.05
N TRP A 225 -21.66 2.91 -0.74
CA TRP A 225 -20.84 1.81 -0.24
C TRP A 225 -21.51 0.49 -0.59
N THR A 226 -20.70 -0.48 -0.98
CA THR A 226 -21.13 -1.79 -1.44
C THR A 226 -20.26 -2.84 -0.79
N LEU A 227 -20.84 -3.91 -0.30
CA LEU A 227 -20.08 -5.04 0.19
C LEU A 227 -19.72 -5.94 -1.00
N ASP A 228 -18.43 -5.99 -1.33
CA ASP A 228 -17.84 -6.82 -2.39
C ASP A 228 -16.77 -7.77 -1.80
N ALA A 229 -16.28 -8.71 -2.60
CA ALA A 229 -15.18 -9.57 -2.20
C ALA A 229 -13.91 -8.73 -1.91
N PRO A 230 -13.15 -9.06 -0.84
CA PRO A 230 -11.89 -8.41 -0.54
C PRO A 230 -10.94 -8.40 -1.75
N PRO A 231 -10.17 -7.33 -1.98
CA PRO A 231 -9.28 -7.22 -3.14
C PRO A 231 -8.38 -8.43 -3.36
N PHE A 232 -7.85 -9.05 -2.30
CA PHE A 232 -6.99 -10.23 -2.42
C PHE A 232 -7.70 -11.47 -2.99
N VAL A 233 -9.01 -11.63 -2.76
CA VAL A 233 -9.81 -12.74 -3.33
C VAL A 233 -10.01 -12.54 -4.83
N ARG A 234 -10.06 -11.27 -5.26
CA ARG A 234 -10.20 -10.90 -6.67
C ARG A 234 -8.86 -10.83 -7.40
N ALA A 235 -7.74 -11.03 -6.71
CA ALA A 235 -6.42 -10.86 -7.29
C ALA A 235 -6.14 -11.88 -8.40
N GLN A 236 -5.63 -11.40 -9.53
CA GLN A 236 -5.30 -12.21 -10.70
C GLN A 236 -3.79 -12.42 -10.88
N SER A 237 -2.96 -11.71 -10.11
CA SER A 237 -1.51 -11.80 -10.19
C SER A 237 -0.86 -11.71 -8.82
N LEU A 238 0.35 -12.26 -8.69
CA LEU A 238 1.14 -12.14 -7.45
C LEU A 238 1.44 -10.67 -7.10
N LEU A 239 1.57 -9.82 -8.12
CA LEU A 239 1.80 -8.38 -7.94
C LEU A 239 0.64 -7.66 -7.23
N GLN A 240 -0.59 -8.20 -7.35
CA GLN A 240 -1.78 -7.66 -6.67
C GLN A 240 -1.84 -7.99 -5.19
N VAL A 241 -1.17 -9.06 -4.77
CA VAL A 241 -1.11 -9.53 -3.37
C VAL A 241 0.27 -9.36 -2.74
N VAL A 242 1.17 -8.63 -3.41
CA VAL A 242 2.55 -8.42 -2.96
C VAL A 242 2.62 -7.72 -1.60
N ASP A 243 1.62 -6.92 -1.24
CA ASP A 243 1.53 -6.26 0.07
C ASP A 243 1.25 -7.26 1.20
N ILE A 244 0.43 -8.27 0.95
CA ILE A 244 0.17 -9.37 1.89
C ILE A 244 1.42 -10.23 2.06
N PHE A 245 2.08 -10.60 0.95
CA PHE A 245 3.34 -11.36 1.00
C PHE A 245 4.46 -10.59 1.71
N ALA A 246 4.62 -9.30 1.42
CA ALA A 246 5.61 -8.45 2.07
C ALA A 246 5.37 -8.38 3.59
N ALA A 247 4.11 -8.19 4.01
CA ALA A 247 3.75 -8.18 5.43
C ALA A 247 3.97 -9.53 6.10
N PHE A 248 3.71 -10.65 5.40
CA PHE A 248 3.97 -12.00 5.90
C PHE A 248 5.46 -12.25 6.14
N LEU A 249 6.30 -11.96 5.15
CA LEU A 249 7.76 -12.08 5.28
C LEU A 249 8.29 -11.17 6.39
N ALA A 250 7.82 -9.93 6.45
CA ALA A 250 8.19 -8.99 7.50
C ALA A 250 7.77 -9.46 8.89
N ALA A 251 6.58 -10.04 9.05
CA ALA A 251 6.11 -10.60 10.32
C ALA A 251 6.97 -11.78 10.78
N MET A 252 7.33 -12.67 9.86
CA MET A 252 8.25 -13.78 10.15
C MET A 252 9.64 -13.28 10.54
N SER A 253 10.24 -12.38 9.75
CA SER A 253 11.57 -11.83 10.05
C SER A 253 11.60 -11.04 11.34
N TYR A 254 10.57 -10.22 11.59
CA TYR A 254 10.43 -9.51 12.86
C TYR A 254 10.35 -10.49 14.02
N GLY A 255 9.50 -11.52 13.92
CA GLY A 255 9.33 -12.51 14.98
C GLY A 255 10.59 -13.32 15.27
N CYS A 256 11.33 -13.70 14.23
CA CYS A 256 12.63 -14.37 14.33
C CYS A 256 13.66 -13.53 15.07
N ILE A 257 13.87 -12.27 14.64
CA ILE A 257 14.94 -11.40 15.16
C ILE A 257 14.59 -10.85 16.55
N ALA A 258 13.32 -10.50 16.79
CA ALA A 258 12.87 -9.97 18.07
C ALA A 258 12.57 -11.06 19.12
N HIS A 259 12.70 -12.34 18.75
CA HIS A 259 12.32 -13.48 19.59
C HIS A 259 10.90 -13.33 20.18
N SER A 260 9.94 -12.91 19.35
CA SER A 260 8.58 -12.57 19.82
C SER A 260 7.76 -13.78 20.25
N HIS A 261 8.20 -14.99 19.91
CA HIS A 261 7.53 -16.25 20.22
C HIS A 261 8.58 -17.35 20.55
N PRO A 262 8.33 -18.26 21.50
CA PRO A 262 9.29 -19.31 21.88
C PRO A 262 9.78 -20.17 20.71
N SER A 263 8.90 -20.48 19.75
CA SER A 263 9.27 -21.24 18.54
C SER A 263 10.32 -20.55 17.67
N TYR A 264 10.37 -19.21 17.67
CA TYR A 264 11.39 -18.47 16.94
C TYR A 264 12.75 -18.60 17.60
N THR A 265 12.82 -18.74 18.92
CA THR A 265 14.08 -18.96 19.62
C THR A 265 14.72 -20.29 19.23
N ALA A 266 13.92 -21.35 19.09
CA ALA A 266 14.40 -22.63 18.59
C ALA A 266 14.89 -22.54 17.13
N LEU A 267 14.13 -21.87 16.27
CA LEU A 267 14.51 -21.66 14.87
C LEU A 267 15.77 -20.81 14.74
N HIS A 268 15.85 -19.71 15.48
CA HIS A 268 16.99 -18.81 15.50
C HIS A 268 18.23 -19.52 16.05
N ALA A 269 18.11 -20.30 17.13
CA ALA A 269 19.24 -21.09 17.65
C ALA A 269 19.74 -22.12 16.62
N ALA A 270 18.83 -22.79 15.90
CA ALA A 270 19.18 -23.76 14.86
C ALA A 270 19.78 -23.11 13.60
N TRP A 271 19.35 -21.90 13.25
CA TRP A 271 19.90 -21.14 12.14
C TRP A 271 21.24 -20.50 12.52
N TRP A 272 21.28 -19.84 13.66
CA TRP A 272 22.47 -19.18 14.19
C TRP A 272 23.57 -20.16 14.50
N SER A 273 23.32 -21.38 14.98
CA SER A 273 24.39 -22.36 15.18
C SER A 273 25.16 -22.69 13.88
N LYS A 274 24.52 -22.56 12.71
CA LYS A 274 25.17 -22.72 11.40
C LYS A 274 25.96 -21.50 10.97
N PHE A 275 25.54 -20.30 11.36
CA PHE A 275 26.23 -19.04 11.06
C PHE A 275 27.29 -18.66 12.10
N ALA A 276 27.10 -19.07 13.35
CA ALA A 276 28.00 -18.85 14.47
C ALA A 276 29.34 -19.56 14.25
N PHE A 277 29.39 -20.64 13.46
CA PHE A 277 30.66 -21.22 13.03
C PHE A 277 31.55 -20.20 12.31
N VAL A 278 30.96 -19.24 11.57
CA VAL A 278 31.68 -18.17 10.87
C VAL A 278 32.15 -17.07 11.84
N TYR A 279 31.46 -16.87 12.97
CA TYR A 279 31.78 -15.82 13.96
C TYR A 279 32.64 -16.32 15.13
N ALA A 280 32.46 -17.57 15.55
CA ALA A 280 33.23 -18.20 16.62
C ALA A 280 34.71 -18.36 16.25
N ASP A 281 35.02 -18.53 14.96
CA ASP A 281 36.40 -18.53 14.44
C ASP A 281 37.07 -17.15 14.56
N GLN A 282 36.28 -16.06 14.45
CA GLN A 282 36.79 -14.71 14.75
C GLN A 282 36.95 -14.48 16.26
N GLN A 283 36.02 -14.98 17.08
CA GLN A 283 36.01 -14.74 18.53
C GLN A 283 37.05 -15.59 19.29
N ALA A 284 37.40 -16.78 18.80
CA ALA A 284 38.49 -17.60 19.35
C ALA A 284 39.85 -16.88 19.30
N ASN A 285 40.04 -15.94 18.36
CA ASN A 285 41.22 -15.09 18.29
C ASN A 285 41.20 -13.91 19.27
N GLU A 286 40.02 -13.52 19.80
CA GLU A 286 39.87 -12.43 20.77
C GLU A 286 39.91 -12.92 22.23
N ASP A 287 39.58 -14.20 22.45
CA ASP A 287 39.52 -14.82 23.78
C ASP A 287 40.90 -14.99 24.45
N GLU A 288 41.97 -14.97 23.68
CA GLU A 288 43.34 -14.94 24.20
C GLU A 288 43.69 -13.57 24.82
N VAL A 289 42.98 -12.50 24.46
CA VAL A 289 43.24 -11.13 24.93
C VAL A 289 42.37 -10.74 26.15
N ALA A 290 41.24 -11.41 26.37
CA ALA A 290 40.23 -10.99 27.34
C ALA A 290 40.34 -11.61 28.76
N GLN A 291 41.43 -12.31 29.10
CA GLN A 291 41.64 -12.90 30.44
C GLN A 291 41.81 -11.87 31.59
N SER A 292 41.67 -10.56 31.35
CA SER A 292 41.76 -9.51 32.37
C SER A 292 40.41 -9.19 33.04
N GLY A 293 39.81 -10.18 33.71
CA GLY A 293 38.95 -9.98 34.89
C GLY A 293 37.66 -9.15 34.80
N ASN A 294 37.25 -8.62 33.64
CA ASN A 294 36.04 -7.80 33.51
C ASN A 294 34.85 -8.64 33.03
N VAL A 295 33.73 -8.52 33.75
CA VAL A 295 32.46 -9.23 33.49
C VAL A 295 32.11 -9.17 32.02
N ARG A 296 32.19 -10.33 31.35
CA ARG A 296 31.97 -10.49 29.92
C ARG A 296 30.55 -10.04 29.59
N ALA A 297 30.42 -8.87 28.97
CA ALA A 297 29.16 -8.45 28.37
C ALA A 297 28.72 -9.55 27.39
N SER A 298 27.47 -9.99 27.49
CA SER A 298 26.90 -10.96 26.56
C SER A 298 27.18 -10.50 25.13
N PRO A 299 27.68 -11.38 24.23
CA PRO A 299 27.90 -11.03 22.83
C PRO A 299 26.57 -10.73 22.09
N TRP A 300 25.44 -10.97 22.74
CA TRP A 300 24.12 -10.72 22.19
C TRP A 300 23.72 -9.25 22.37
N PRO A 301 23.19 -8.60 21.31
CA PRO A 301 22.59 -7.29 21.45
C PRO A 301 21.48 -7.32 22.51
N SER A 302 21.30 -6.20 23.20
CA SER A 302 20.24 -6.06 24.19
C SER A 302 18.87 -6.32 23.55
N LYS A 303 17.87 -6.73 24.35
CA LYS A 303 16.50 -6.98 23.84
C LYS A 303 15.92 -5.76 23.12
N ALA A 304 16.25 -4.56 23.56
CA ALA A 304 15.83 -3.31 22.90
C ALA A 304 16.47 -3.17 21.51
N GLU A 305 17.77 -3.42 21.39
CA GLU A 305 18.47 -3.40 20.10
C GLU A 305 17.95 -4.48 19.15
N GLN A 306 17.67 -5.69 19.64
CA GLN A 306 17.05 -6.77 18.85
C GLN A 306 15.72 -6.34 18.26
N VAL A 307 14.86 -5.66 19.04
CA VAL A 307 13.57 -5.15 18.56
C VAL A 307 13.76 -4.09 17.48
N GLU A 308 14.71 -3.16 17.64
CA GLU A 308 14.99 -2.13 16.65
C GLU A 308 15.58 -2.72 15.35
N MET A 309 16.48 -3.70 15.46
CA MET A 309 16.99 -4.46 14.31
C MET A 309 15.88 -5.25 13.61
N ALA A 310 14.95 -5.84 14.36
CA ALA A 310 13.81 -6.56 13.80
C ALA A 310 12.88 -5.63 13.01
N LYS A 311 12.59 -4.43 13.53
CA LYS A 311 11.83 -3.40 12.80
C LYS A 311 12.56 -2.94 11.54
N ALA A 312 13.88 -2.73 11.63
CA ALA A 312 14.71 -2.35 10.50
C ALA A 312 14.67 -3.42 9.38
N ALA A 313 14.83 -4.69 9.74
CA ALA A 313 14.73 -5.80 8.79
C ALA A 313 13.34 -5.88 8.13
N ALA A 314 12.27 -5.79 8.93
CA ALA A 314 10.89 -5.73 8.42
C ALA A 314 10.67 -4.55 7.46
N THR A 315 11.26 -3.39 7.78
CA THR A 315 11.20 -2.18 6.94
C THR A 315 11.86 -2.43 5.59
N ILE A 316 13.08 -2.97 5.57
CA ILE A 316 13.82 -3.27 4.34
C ILE A 316 13.05 -4.27 3.47
N ILE A 317 12.51 -5.34 4.05
CA ILE A 317 11.73 -6.35 3.32
C ILE A 317 10.53 -5.71 2.61
N ILE A 318 9.72 -4.93 3.34
CA ILE A 318 8.54 -4.28 2.78
C ILE A 318 8.94 -3.23 1.74
N ALA A 319 9.97 -2.44 2.03
CA ALA A 319 10.50 -1.41 1.14
C ALA A 319 10.96 -2.00 -0.19
N ILE A 320 11.70 -3.11 -0.19
CA ILE A 320 12.14 -3.79 -1.41
C ILE A 320 10.94 -4.31 -2.21
N CYS A 321 9.98 -4.99 -1.56
CA CYS A 321 8.78 -5.47 -2.22
C CYS A 321 7.98 -4.32 -2.87
N PHE A 322 7.90 -3.17 -2.21
CA PHE A 322 7.17 -2.01 -2.71
C PHE A 322 7.94 -1.26 -3.80
N ALA A 323 9.27 -1.19 -3.72
CA ALA A 323 10.12 -0.65 -4.77
C ALA A 323 9.96 -1.48 -6.06
N VAL A 324 10.02 -2.81 -5.95
CA VAL A 324 9.79 -3.72 -7.08
C VAL A 324 8.38 -3.53 -7.64
N ARG A 325 7.36 -3.44 -6.78
CA ARG A 325 5.98 -3.20 -7.21
C ARG A 325 5.84 -1.86 -7.95
N ALA A 326 6.38 -0.78 -7.39
CA ALA A 326 6.33 0.55 -7.99
C ALA A 326 7.06 0.57 -9.34
N PHE A 327 8.21 -0.10 -9.43
CA PHE A 327 8.95 -0.27 -10.68
C PHE A 327 8.12 -0.99 -11.75
N MET A 328 7.51 -2.13 -11.39
CA MET A 328 6.67 -2.93 -12.29
C MET A 328 5.42 -2.20 -12.75
N ILE A 329 4.77 -1.43 -11.87
CA ILE A 329 3.51 -0.73 -12.18
C ILE A 329 3.76 0.59 -12.90
N HIS A 330 4.81 1.34 -12.58
CA HIS A 330 4.92 2.72 -13.07
C HIS A 330 5.96 2.91 -14.18
N TRP A 331 6.96 2.04 -14.25
CA TRP A 331 8.16 2.29 -15.05
C TRP A 331 8.43 1.22 -16.12
N LEU A 332 7.90 0.02 -15.94
CA LEU A 332 7.93 -1.00 -16.99
C LEU A 332 6.79 -0.75 -18.00
N PRO A 333 7.07 -0.82 -19.31
CA PRO A 333 6.03 -0.77 -20.32
C PRO A 333 5.01 -1.86 -20.01
N ALA A 334 3.72 -1.50 -19.96
CA ALA A 334 2.66 -2.50 -19.99
C ALA A 334 2.95 -3.39 -21.20
N ALA A 335 3.21 -4.68 -20.96
CA ALA A 335 3.46 -5.61 -22.05
C ALA A 335 2.27 -5.47 -22.99
N THR A 336 2.49 -4.89 -24.18
CA THR A 336 1.45 -4.61 -25.16
C THR A 336 0.89 -5.96 -25.55
N THR A 337 -0.10 -6.40 -24.78
CA THR A 337 -0.84 -7.60 -25.06
C THR A 337 -1.72 -7.14 -26.18
N THR A 338 -1.21 -7.25 -27.40
CA THR A 338 -1.99 -7.08 -28.61
C THR A 338 -3.12 -8.06 -28.47
N MET A 339 -4.25 -7.59 -27.93
CA MET A 339 -5.50 -8.30 -28.00
C MET A 339 -5.79 -8.32 -29.47
N THR A 340 -5.31 -9.37 -30.14
CA THR A 340 -5.78 -9.81 -31.43
C THR A 340 -7.26 -9.97 -31.21
N THR A 341 -7.99 -8.89 -31.49
CA THR A 341 -9.43 -8.85 -31.49
C THR A 341 -9.77 -9.78 -32.62
N ARG A 342 -9.85 -11.08 -32.30
CA ARG A 342 -10.33 -12.10 -33.19
C ARG A 342 -11.79 -11.72 -33.33
N THR A 343 -12.05 -10.86 -34.31
CA THR A 343 -13.34 -10.60 -34.89
C THR A 343 -13.83 -11.96 -35.33
N LEU A 344 -14.45 -12.68 -34.39
CA LEU A 344 -15.40 -13.72 -34.67
C LEU A 344 -16.51 -12.98 -35.40
N ARG A 345 -16.29 -12.84 -36.72
CA ARG A 345 -17.28 -12.50 -37.72
C ARG A 345 -18.34 -13.59 -37.57
N ARG A 346 -19.26 -13.33 -36.65
CA ARG A 346 -20.44 -14.14 -36.40
C ARG A 346 -21.21 -14.07 -37.69
N ARG A 347 -20.94 -15.05 -38.56
CA ARG A 347 -21.62 -15.26 -39.82
C ARG A 347 -23.07 -15.47 -39.43
N SER A 348 -23.87 -14.40 -39.54
CA SER A 348 -25.31 -14.45 -39.37
C SER A 348 -25.84 -15.32 -40.50
N SER A 349 -25.88 -16.63 -40.25
CA SER A 349 -26.64 -17.55 -41.07
C SER A 349 -28.10 -17.12 -40.91
N GLY A 350 -28.68 -16.61 -42.00
CA GLY A 350 -30.07 -16.19 -42.04
C GLY A 350 -30.96 -17.35 -41.64
N ARG A 351 -31.68 -17.18 -40.54
CA ARG A 351 -32.77 -18.06 -40.13
C ARG A 351 -34.03 -17.21 -40.04
N THR A 352 -34.75 -17.20 -41.15
CA THR A 352 -36.14 -16.74 -41.24
C THR A 352 -36.97 -17.57 -40.27
N MET A 353 -37.59 -16.94 -39.26
CA MET A 353 -38.64 -17.56 -38.47
C MET A 353 -39.86 -16.65 -38.47
N THR A 354 -40.86 -17.07 -39.24
CA THR A 354 -42.28 -16.79 -39.01
C THR A 354 -42.76 -17.72 -37.90
N GLY A 355 -43.26 -17.16 -36.80
CA GLY A 355 -43.82 -17.96 -35.71
C GLY A 355 -44.35 -17.07 -34.58
N THR A 356 -45.64 -16.77 -34.65
CA THR A 356 -46.46 -16.23 -33.56
C THR A 356 -46.55 -17.24 -32.42
N GLY A 357 -46.15 -16.84 -31.22
CA GLY A 357 -46.22 -17.67 -30.02
C GLY A 357 -46.14 -16.83 -28.75
N THR A 358 -47.32 -16.53 -28.20
CA THR A 358 -47.56 -16.00 -26.85
C THR A 358 -47.14 -16.98 -25.76
N GLY A 359 -46.50 -16.51 -24.68
CA GLY A 359 -46.51 -17.23 -23.40
C GLY A 359 -45.29 -17.09 -22.52
N THR A 360 -45.33 -16.10 -21.62
CA THR A 360 -44.88 -16.13 -20.21
C THR A 360 -43.68 -17.00 -19.84
N GLY A 361 -42.52 -16.36 -19.68
CA GLY A 361 -41.38 -16.89 -18.95
C GLY A 361 -40.80 -15.82 -18.02
N THR A 362 -40.88 -16.06 -16.71
CA THR A 362 -40.17 -15.35 -15.64
C THR A 362 -38.66 -15.47 -15.88
N GLY A 363 -38.07 -14.42 -16.45
CA GLY A 363 -36.63 -14.33 -16.69
C GLY A 363 -35.91 -13.72 -15.49
N THR A 364 -35.34 -14.55 -14.64
CA THR A 364 -34.17 -14.18 -13.82
C THR A 364 -33.06 -13.78 -14.79
N ALA A 365 -32.72 -12.49 -14.80
CA ALA A 365 -31.66 -11.96 -15.65
C ALA A 365 -30.34 -12.65 -15.30
N ALA A 366 -29.82 -13.46 -16.22
CA ALA A 366 -28.49 -14.03 -16.14
C ALA A 366 -27.48 -12.90 -16.24
N THR A 367 -26.93 -12.50 -15.09
CA THR A 367 -25.79 -11.59 -15.01
C THR A 367 -24.61 -12.28 -15.65
N THR A 368 -24.23 -11.86 -16.85
CA THR A 368 -23.15 -12.47 -17.62
C THR A 368 -21.84 -12.35 -16.84
N ARG A 369 -21.23 -13.51 -16.54
CA ARG A 369 -19.94 -13.72 -15.84
C ARG A 369 -18.73 -12.99 -16.45
N LYS A 370 -18.92 -12.23 -17.54
CA LYS A 370 -17.91 -11.43 -18.23
C LYS A 370 -17.72 -10.03 -17.62
N ASP A 371 -18.72 -9.51 -16.91
CA ASP A 371 -18.64 -8.16 -16.31
C ASP A 371 -18.00 -8.17 -14.91
N ILE A 372 -17.88 -9.35 -14.29
CA ILE A 372 -17.20 -9.52 -13.00
C ILE A 372 -15.69 -9.72 -13.20
N ALA A 373 -15.27 -10.27 -14.36
CA ALA A 373 -13.88 -10.57 -14.68
C ALA A 373 -13.04 -9.34 -15.12
N SER A 374 -13.69 -8.23 -15.51
CA SER A 374 -13.04 -6.97 -15.90
C SER A 374 -12.86 -5.98 -14.74
N SER A 375 -13.21 -6.38 -13.51
CA SER A 375 -13.20 -5.50 -12.33
C SER A 375 -11.93 -5.61 -11.47
N ALA A 376 -11.07 -6.61 -11.71
CA ALA A 376 -9.89 -6.87 -10.88
C ALA A 376 -8.56 -6.50 -11.55
N ALA A 377 -8.39 -6.80 -12.85
CA ALA A 377 -7.28 -6.27 -13.66
C ALA A 377 -7.36 -4.74 -13.84
N ALA A 378 -8.58 -4.21 -13.91
CA ALA A 378 -8.82 -2.81 -14.21
C ALA A 378 -8.52 -1.83 -13.05
N TRP A 379 -8.26 -2.28 -11.82
CA TRP A 379 -7.78 -1.38 -10.76
C TRP A 379 -6.33 -0.93 -10.96
N GLN A 380 -5.52 -1.71 -11.70
CA GLN A 380 -4.11 -1.42 -11.97
C GLN A 380 -3.87 -1.08 -13.45
N ASP A 381 -4.52 -1.80 -14.38
CA ASP A 381 -4.34 -1.56 -15.82
C ASP A 381 -4.93 -0.21 -16.26
N ASP A 382 -6.09 0.21 -15.71
CA ASP A 382 -6.67 1.53 -16.04
C ASP A 382 -5.95 2.67 -15.32
N ALA A 383 -5.33 2.43 -14.17
CA ALA A 383 -4.50 3.43 -13.50
C ALA A 383 -3.24 3.74 -14.32
N GLN A 384 -2.64 2.71 -14.93
CA GLN A 384 -1.57 2.87 -15.93
C GLN A 384 -2.08 3.59 -17.19
N LEU A 385 -3.27 3.25 -17.70
CA LEU A 385 -3.86 3.85 -18.90
C LEU A 385 -4.25 5.33 -18.70
N VAL A 386 -4.67 5.70 -17.50
CA VAL A 386 -4.96 7.10 -17.14
C VAL A 386 -3.66 7.87 -16.91
N ALA A 387 -2.65 7.29 -16.24
CA ALA A 387 -1.34 7.91 -16.08
C ALA A 387 -0.63 8.15 -17.43
N SER A 388 -0.73 7.21 -18.38
CA SER A 388 -0.23 7.40 -19.74
C SER A 388 -1.03 8.46 -20.50
N SER A 389 -2.36 8.50 -20.36
CA SER A 389 -3.19 9.54 -21.00
C SER A 389 -2.93 10.96 -20.45
N HIS A 390 -2.54 11.09 -19.17
CA HIS A 390 -2.15 12.38 -18.58
C HIS A 390 -0.75 12.80 -19.03
N SER A 391 0.19 11.86 -19.18
CA SER A 391 1.49 12.11 -19.80
C SER A 391 1.37 12.56 -21.26
N GLU A 392 0.48 11.91 -22.02
CA GLU A 392 0.22 12.21 -23.44
C GLU A 392 -0.53 13.54 -23.62
N LYS A 393 -1.47 13.88 -22.72
CA LYS A 393 -2.11 15.22 -22.71
C LYS A 393 -1.16 16.32 -22.26
N ALA A 394 -0.26 16.07 -21.31
CA ALA A 394 0.76 17.03 -20.89
C ALA A 394 1.73 17.33 -22.03
N SER A 395 2.21 16.32 -22.76
CA SER A 395 3.08 16.49 -23.93
C SER A 395 2.36 17.14 -25.13
N ALA A 396 1.08 16.84 -25.36
CA ALA A 396 0.26 17.52 -26.38
C ALA A 396 -0.05 18.99 -26.03
N SER A 397 -0.22 19.32 -24.75
CA SER A 397 -0.40 20.71 -24.29
C SER A 397 0.89 21.54 -24.44
N ALA A 398 2.06 20.92 -24.21
CA ALA A 398 3.35 21.55 -24.42
C ALA A 398 3.61 21.82 -25.91
N SER A 399 3.31 20.87 -26.80
CA SER A 399 3.52 21.03 -28.25
C SER A 399 2.57 22.04 -28.91
N SER A 400 1.32 22.13 -28.44
CA SER A 400 0.35 23.14 -28.90
C SER A 400 0.72 24.56 -28.44
N SER A 401 1.27 24.72 -27.23
CA SER A 401 1.79 26.01 -26.74
C SER A 401 2.99 26.51 -27.55
N ALA A 402 3.90 25.62 -27.94
CA ALA A 402 5.06 25.95 -28.79
C ALA A 402 4.63 26.36 -30.21
N THR A 403 3.59 25.71 -30.75
CA THR A 403 3.07 25.99 -32.10
C THR A 403 2.31 27.33 -32.15
N SER A 404 1.55 27.66 -31.10
CA SER A 404 0.87 28.96 -30.96
C SER A 404 1.87 30.13 -30.90
N THR A 405 2.96 29.97 -30.14
CA THR A 405 4.00 30.98 -30.00
C THR A 405 4.74 31.23 -31.33
N ARG A 406 4.92 30.19 -32.14
CA ARG A 406 5.53 30.29 -33.48
C ARG A 406 4.64 31.00 -34.51
N LYS A 407 3.31 30.84 -34.45
CA LYS A 407 2.38 31.60 -35.30
C LYS A 407 2.31 33.08 -34.92
N ARG A 408 2.36 33.40 -33.61
CA ARG A 408 2.33 34.79 -33.13
C ARG A 408 3.58 35.59 -33.55
N ASN A 409 4.74 34.95 -33.65
CA ASN A 409 5.97 35.61 -34.14
C ASN A 409 6.02 35.79 -35.66
N LYS A 410 5.31 34.97 -36.45
CA LYS A 410 5.22 35.19 -37.91
C LYS A 410 4.39 36.42 -38.27
N ASN A 411 3.32 36.69 -37.52
CA ASN A 411 2.49 37.89 -37.77
C ASN A 411 3.14 39.20 -37.32
N LYS A 412 4.22 39.15 -36.53
CA LYS A 412 4.95 40.36 -36.08
C LYS A 412 6.06 40.79 -37.04
N LYS A 413 6.33 40.02 -38.10
CA LYS A 413 7.31 40.35 -39.16
C LYS A 413 6.69 40.87 -40.46
N MET A 414 5.39 41.18 -40.45
CA MET A 414 4.66 41.72 -41.61
C MET A 414 4.06 43.11 -41.37
N ASN A 415 4.48 43.80 -40.30
CA ASN A 415 4.20 45.23 -40.12
C ASN A 415 5.51 45.99 -40.01
#